data_AF-A0A7S2HDU8-F1
#
_entry.id   AF-A0A7S2HDU8-F1
#
_cell.length_a   1.000
_cell.length_b   1.000
_cell.length_c   1.000
_cell.angle_alpha   90.00
_cell.angle_beta   90.00
_cell.angle_gamma   90.00
#
_symmetry.space_group_name_H-M   'P 1'
#
loop_
_entity.id
_entity.type
_entity.pdbx_description
1 polymer ?
#
loop_
_entity_poly.entity_id
_entity_poly.type
_entity_poly.pdbx_seq_one_letter_code
_entity_poly.pdbx_strand_id
1 'polypeptide(L)'
;GPQPDALAGLRVPGNAICRTAVPQSEILHLRPELFVTHGSPSAFMESMQAGSPVLICSPAKDAPQIVDMAVTSGVGIKVDSPAAGTEEALSRYRRQVRRSIMEALTKPHYAARALEVSQKLHQTGGGDAAGRLI
;
A
#
# COMPACT_ATOMS: atom_id res chain seq x y z
N GLY A 1 -7.25 21.51 -13.33
CA GLY A 1 -6.04 22.07 -13.96
C GLY A 1 -5.00 20.97 -14.11
N PRO A 2 -3.98 21.11 -14.97
CA PRO A 2 -2.92 20.11 -15.07
C PRO A 2 -2.21 19.99 -13.73
N GLN A 3 -2.11 18.78 -13.20
CA GLN A 3 -1.32 18.50 -12.02
C GLN A 3 0.16 18.61 -12.44
N PRO A 4 0.99 19.39 -11.71
CA PRO A 4 2.41 19.47 -12.01
C PRO A 4 3.04 18.07 -11.94
N ASP A 5 4.12 17.86 -12.70
CA ASP A 5 4.87 16.61 -12.62
C ASP A 5 5.26 16.34 -11.17
N ALA A 6 4.72 15.24 -10.61
CA ALA A 6 4.93 14.85 -9.23
C ALA A 6 6.40 14.56 -8.90
N LEU A 7 7.24 14.39 -9.93
CA LEU A 7 8.66 14.10 -9.80
C LEU A 7 9.56 15.32 -10.05
N ALA A 8 8.99 16.48 -10.40
CA ALA A 8 9.75 17.69 -10.64
C ALA A 8 10.63 18.05 -9.42
N GLY A 9 11.95 18.17 -9.66
CA GLY A 9 12.92 18.50 -8.61
C GLY A 9 13.34 17.34 -7.70
N LEU A 10 12.84 16.11 -7.93
CA LEU A 10 13.29 14.93 -7.19
C LEU A 10 14.50 14.27 -7.85
N ARG A 11 15.50 13.91 -7.05
CA ARG A 11 16.60 13.05 -7.48
C ARG A 11 16.17 11.58 -7.37
N VAL A 12 15.83 10.98 -8.50
CA VAL A 12 15.45 9.57 -8.58
C VAL A 12 16.71 8.69 -8.39
N PRO A 13 16.68 7.70 -7.48
CA PRO A 13 17.81 6.80 -7.27
C PRO A 13 17.94 5.81 -8.45
N GLY A 14 19.14 5.28 -8.69
CA GLY A 14 19.43 4.40 -9.83
C GLY A 14 18.69 3.06 -9.83
N ASN A 15 18.06 2.70 -8.71
CA ASN A 15 17.25 1.50 -8.54
C ASN A 15 15.74 1.78 -8.56
N ALA A 16 15.31 2.96 -9.00
CA ALA A 16 13.89 3.31 -9.12
C ALA A 16 13.50 3.50 -10.59
N ILE A 17 12.30 3.01 -10.91
CA ILE A 17 11.65 3.23 -12.21
C ILE A 17 10.46 4.15 -11.98
N CYS A 18 10.47 5.31 -12.65
CA CYS A 18 9.38 6.27 -12.61
C CYS A 18 8.70 6.34 -13.98
N ARG A 19 7.40 6.06 -14.03
CA ARG A 19 6.57 6.11 -15.24
C ARG A 19 5.21 6.69 -14.92
N THR A 20 4.55 7.25 -15.93
CA THR A 20 3.17 7.75 -15.82
C THR A 20 2.15 6.62 -15.62
N ALA A 21 2.47 5.42 -16.10
CA ALA A 21 1.72 4.20 -15.86
C ALA A 21 2.68 3.01 -15.71
N VAL A 22 2.33 2.11 -14.78
CA VAL A 22 3.02 0.83 -14.57
C VAL A 22 1.97 -0.27 -14.44
N PRO A 23 2.28 -1.52 -14.84
CA PRO A 23 1.36 -2.63 -14.67
C PRO A 23 1.33 -3.06 -13.19
N GLN A 24 0.58 -2.32 -12.35
CA GLN A 24 0.55 -2.50 -10.89
C GLN A 24 0.30 -3.96 -10.49
N SER A 25 -0.70 -4.60 -11.08
CA SER A 25 -1.08 -5.97 -10.71
C SER A 25 0.02 -6.98 -11.06
N GLU A 26 0.72 -6.81 -12.19
CA GLU A 26 1.87 -7.65 -12.55
C GLU A 26 3.04 -7.45 -11.57
N ILE A 27 3.30 -6.20 -11.16
CA ILE A 27 4.31 -5.90 -10.14
C ILE A 27 3.94 -6.53 -8.80
N LEU A 28 2.67 -6.45 -8.40
CA LEU A 28 2.19 -7.06 -7.16
C LEU A 28 2.27 -8.59 -7.20
N HIS A 29 2.09 -9.23 -8.36
CA HIS A 29 2.30 -10.68 -8.50
C HIS A 29 3.76 -11.11 -8.23
N LEU A 30 4.73 -10.19 -8.31
CA LEU A 30 6.11 -10.46 -7.88
C LEU A 30 6.25 -10.51 -6.35
N ARG A 31 5.17 -10.26 -5.60
CA ARG A 31 5.11 -10.27 -4.13
C ARG A 31 6.14 -9.35 -3.49
N PRO A 32 6.08 -8.04 -3.75
CA PRO A 32 6.98 -7.10 -3.10
C PRO A 32 6.90 -7.22 -1.58
N GLU A 33 8.03 -7.02 -0.90
CA GLU A 33 8.13 -7.08 0.57
C GLU A 33 7.25 -6.04 1.27
N LEU A 34 6.95 -4.94 0.58
CA LEU A 34 6.06 -3.88 1.03
C LEU A 34 5.46 -3.14 -0.16
N PHE A 35 4.17 -2.85 -0.10
CA PHE A 35 3.49 -1.99 -1.06
C PHE A 35 3.06 -0.66 -0.41
N VAL A 36 3.60 0.45 -0.88
CA VAL A 36 3.23 1.80 -0.41
C VAL A 36 2.15 2.37 -1.32
N THR A 37 1.01 2.76 -0.76
CA THR A 37 -0.17 3.16 -1.52
C THR A 37 -0.97 4.25 -0.82
N HIS A 38 -1.84 4.95 -1.54
CA HIS A 38 -2.80 5.89 -0.96
C HIS A 38 -4.02 5.19 -0.33
N GLY A 39 -4.14 3.87 -0.50
CA GLY A 39 -5.16 3.06 0.18
C GLY A 39 -6.51 2.92 -0.55
N SER A 40 -6.54 3.02 -1.88
CA SER A 40 -7.75 2.65 -2.63
C SER A 40 -8.16 1.20 -2.34
N PRO A 41 -9.46 0.88 -2.26
CA PRO A 41 -9.94 -0.50 -2.07
C PRO A 41 -9.37 -1.51 -3.07
N SER A 42 -9.26 -1.13 -4.36
CA SER A 42 -8.72 -2.01 -5.41
C SER A 42 -7.25 -2.35 -5.17
N ALA A 43 -6.40 -1.34 -4.98
CA ALA A 43 -4.99 -1.56 -4.72
C ALA A 43 -4.75 -2.35 -3.41
N PHE A 44 -5.58 -2.13 -2.39
CA PHE A 44 -5.53 -2.93 -1.17
C PHE A 44 -5.87 -4.40 -1.44
N MET A 45 -6.96 -4.69 -2.16
CA MET A 45 -7.36 -6.05 -2.50
C MET A 45 -6.31 -6.76 -3.36
N GLU A 46 -5.73 -6.09 -4.36
CA GLU A 46 -4.64 -6.64 -5.18
C GLU A 46 -3.42 -7.01 -4.31
N SER A 47 -3.07 -6.17 -3.34
CA SER A 47 -1.99 -6.46 -2.39
C SER A 47 -2.30 -7.67 -1.51
N MET A 48 -3.56 -7.79 -1.04
CA MET A 48 -4.00 -8.92 -0.23
C MET A 48 -4.04 -10.23 -1.05
N GLN A 49 -4.40 -10.16 -2.32
CA GLN A 49 -4.31 -11.31 -3.24
C GLN A 49 -2.84 -11.71 -3.44
N ALA A 50 -1.95 -10.75 -3.66
CA ALA A 50 -0.51 -11.00 -3.80
C ALA A 50 0.14 -11.53 -2.51
N GLY A 51 -0.41 -11.20 -1.34
CA GLY A 51 0.19 -11.50 -0.04
C GLY A 51 1.26 -10.50 0.39
N SER A 52 1.21 -9.28 -0.14
CA SER A 52 2.12 -8.18 0.21
C SER A 52 1.51 -7.29 1.29
N PRO A 53 2.23 -6.95 2.36
CA PRO A 53 1.77 -5.99 3.36
C PRO A 53 1.74 -4.57 2.78
N VAL A 54 0.95 -3.69 3.40
CA VAL A 54 0.71 -2.32 2.89
C VAL A 54 1.16 -1.23 3.86
N LEU A 55 1.76 -0.16 3.31
CA LEU A 55 1.89 1.12 3.99
C LEU A 55 0.94 2.12 3.32
N ILE A 56 -0.06 2.59 4.07
CA ILE A 56 -1.07 3.49 3.56
C ILE A 56 -0.71 4.94 3.89
N CYS A 57 -0.38 5.70 2.85
CA CYS A 57 -0.08 7.12 2.86
C CYS A 57 -1.28 7.90 2.32
N SER A 58 -2.29 8.12 3.16
CA SER A 58 -3.52 8.82 2.78
C SER A 58 -3.66 10.12 3.59
N PRO A 59 -4.30 11.18 3.07
CA PRO A 59 -4.80 12.25 3.92
C PRO A 59 -5.76 11.68 4.97
N ALA A 60 -5.79 12.29 6.16
CA ALA A 60 -6.47 11.76 7.34
C ALA A 60 -8.00 11.49 7.17
N LYS A 61 -8.61 11.90 6.06
CA LYS A 61 -10.07 11.90 5.83
C LYS A 61 -10.58 10.86 4.83
N ASP A 62 -9.71 10.16 4.10
CA ASP A 62 -10.15 9.28 3.00
C ASP A 62 -10.12 7.79 3.40
N ALA A 63 -11.24 7.10 3.12
CA ALA A 63 -11.46 5.65 3.25
C ALA A 63 -11.11 5.01 4.61
N PRO A 64 -11.80 5.39 5.71
CA PRO A 64 -11.50 4.87 7.06
C PRO A 64 -11.59 3.34 7.13
N GLN A 65 -12.52 2.70 6.40
CA GLN A 65 -12.76 1.26 6.53
C GLN A 65 -11.58 0.40 6.04
N ILE A 66 -10.98 0.72 4.89
CA ILE A 66 -9.83 -0.04 4.36
C ILE A 66 -8.61 0.15 5.26
N VAL A 67 -8.42 1.38 5.74
CA VAL A 67 -7.31 1.71 6.63
C VAL A 67 -7.45 0.98 7.96
N ASP A 68 -8.64 1.06 8.57
CA ASP A 68 -8.93 0.38 9.83
C ASP A 68 -8.80 -1.13 9.68
N MET A 69 -9.30 -1.71 8.58
CA MET A 69 -9.12 -3.12 8.29
C MET A 69 -7.64 -3.49 8.14
N ALA A 70 -6.85 -2.71 7.40
CA ALA A 70 -5.43 -2.96 7.20
C ALA A 70 -4.66 -2.96 8.53
N VAL A 71 -4.94 -1.99 9.40
CA VAL A 71 -4.30 -1.84 10.71
C VAL A 71 -4.76 -2.94 11.68
N THR A 72 -6.07 -3.17 11.80
CA THR A 72 -6.64 -4.12 12.77
C THR A 72 -6.35 -5.58 12.42
N SER A 73 -6.24 -5.92 11.13
CA SER A 73 -5.82 -7.25 10.67
C SER A 73 -4.30 -7.45 10.71
N GLY A 74 -3.53 -6.40 11.01
CA GLY A 74 -2.08 -6.46 11.10
C GLY A 74 -1.38 -6.67 9.74
N VAL A 75 -2.05 -6.38 8.63
CA VAL A 75 -1.49 -6.48 7.26
C VAL A 75 -0.88 -5.16 6.79
N GLY A 76 -1.05 -4.08 7.54
CA GLY A 76 -0.50 -2.79 7.15
C GLY A 76 -0.38 -1.74 8.24
N ILE A 77 0.25 -0.63 7.87
CA ILE A 77 0.49 0.54 8.72
C ILE A 77 -0.12 1.77 8.03
N LYS A 78 -0.79 2.62 8.80
CA LYS A 78 -1.26 3.93 8.34
C LYS A 78 -0.24 5.01 8.67
N VAL A 79 0.04 5.90 7.72
CA VAL A 79 0.76 7.16 7.95
C VAL A 79 -0.06 8.30 7.36
N ASP A 80 -0.54 9.19 8.24
CA ASP A 80 -1.31 10.36 7.83
C ASP A 80 -0.44 11.34 7.05
N SER A 81 -0.88 11.65 5.85
CA SER A 81 -0.27 12.69 5.03
C SER A 81 -0.65 14.07 5.58
N PRO A 82 0.29 15.03 5.67
CA PRO A 82 0.02 16.31 6.29
C PRO A 82 -0.99 17.12 5.47
N ALA A 83 -1.94 17.76 6.14
CA ALA A 83 -2.95 18.59 5.50
C ALA A 83 -2.37 19.90 4.91
N ALA A 84 -1.24 20.37 5.45
CA ALA A 84 -0.53 21.55 4.99
C ALA A 84 0.96 21.24 4.80
N GLY A 85 1.55 21.79 3.75
CA GLY A 85 2.93 21.50 3.33
C GLY A 85 4.00 22.35 4.02
N THR A 86 3.90 22.65 5.32
CA THR A 86 5.02 23.32 6.01
C THR A 86 6.24 22.41 6.01
N GLU A 87 7.45 22.97 5.98
CA GLU A 87 8.67 22.16 5.92
C GLU A 87 8.80 21.25 7.15
N GLU A 88 8.35 21.70 8.32
CA GLU A 88 8.32 20.91 9.55
C GLU A 88 7.34 19.73 9.44
N ALA A 89 6.16 19.94 8.85
CA ALA A 89 5.15 18.90 8.66
C ALA A 89 5.64 17.85 7.65
N LEU A 90 6.21 18.30 6.52
CA LEU A 90 6.82 17.42 5.52
C LEU A 90 8.00 16.64 6.08
N SER A 91 8.87 17.30 6.85
CA SER A 91 10.01 16.66 7.52
C SER A 91 9.56 15.60 8.53
N ARG A 92 8.51 15.88 9.32
CA ARG A 92 7.91 14.90 10.24
C ARG A 92 7.31 13.73 9.48
N TYR A 93 6.56 14.01 8.42
CA TYR A 93 5.95 12.98 7.57
C TYR A 93 7.00 12.06 6.94
N ARG A 94 8.06 12.62 6.34
CA ARG A 94 9.19 11.84 5.79
C ARG A 94 9.82 10.91 6.83
N ARG A 95 10.04 11.40 8.06
CA ARG A 95 10.56 10.57 9.16
C ARG A 95 9.58 9.44 9.53
N GLN A 96 8.29 9.73 9.58
CA GLN A 96 7.28 8.75 9.92
C GLN A 96 7.15 7.67 8.84
N VAL A 97 7.08 8.05 7.57
CA VAL A 97 7.08 7.12 6.43
C VAL A 97 8.31 6.22 6.49
N ARG A 98 9.50 6.80 6.65
CA ARG A 98 10.75 6.02 6.77
C ARG A 98 10.69 5.02 7.93
N ARG A 99 10.25 5.46 9.11
CA ARG A 99 10.12 4.59 10.29
C ARG A 99 9.15 3.45 10.01
N SER A 100 8.00 3.74 9.44
CA SER A 100 6.96 2.74 9.15
C SER A 100 7.38 1.75 8.06
N ILE A 101 8.13 2.19 7.03
CA ILE A 101 8.76 1.27 6.06
C ILE A 101 9.71 0.31 6.77
N MET A 102 10.63 0.84 7.59
CA MET A 102 11.58 0.00 8.32
C MET A 102 10.87 -0.96 9.27
N GLU A 103 9.83 -0.51 9.96
CA GLU A 103 9.01 -1.35 10.81
C GLU A 103 8.33 -2.49 10.05
N ALA A 104 7.69 -2.19 8.91
CA ALA A 104 7.01 -3.20 8.11
C ALA A 104 7.98 -4.25 7.53
N LEU A 105 9.18 -3.82 7.11
CA LEU A 105 10.21 -4.71 6.56
C LEU A 105 10.94 -5.53 7.62
N THR A 106 11.05 -5.04 8.86
CA THR A 106 11.79 -5.73 9.93
C THR A 106 10.91 -6.62 10.80
N LYS A 107 9.63 -6.29 10.97
CA LYS A 107 8.71 -7.10 11.77
C LYS A 107 8.01 -8.12 10.88
N PRO A 108 8.32 -9.43 10.98
CA PRO A 108 7.81 -10.44 10.06
C PRO A 108 6.29 -10.64 10.12
N HIS A 109 5.63 -10.18 11.19
CA HIS A 109 4.19 -10.38 11.36
C HIS A 109 3.35 -9.73 10.25
N TYR A 110 3.77 -8.59 9.67
CA TYR A 110 3.02 -7.95 8.58
C TYR A 110 2.98 -8.83 7.33
N ALA A 111 4.14 -9.34 6.92
CA ALA A 111 4.25 -10.26 5.79
C ALA A 111 3.52 -11.58 6.07
N ALA A 112 3.66 -12.13 7.29
CA ALA A 112 2.96 -13.35 7.67
C ALA A 112 1.43 -13.19 7.60
N ARG A 113 0.88 -12.08 8.13
CA ARG A 113 -0.55 -11.79 8.06
C ARG A 113 -1.04 -11.56 6.63
N ALA A 114 -0.29 -10.82 5.82
CA ALA A 114 -0.66 -10.62 4.41
C ALA A 114 -0.69 -11.95 3.64
N LEU A 115 0.29 -12.84 3.88
CA LEU A 115 0.32 -14.17 3.30
C LEU A 115 -0.84 -15.06 3.77
N GLU A 116 -1.17 -15.04 5.06
CA GLU A 116 -2.34 -15.74 5.61
C GLU A 116 -3.64 -15.29 4.94
N VAL A 117 -3.82 -13.98 4.75
CA VAL A 117 -4.99 -13.42 4.05
C VAL A 117 -5.01 -13.87 2.59
N SER A 118 -3.88 -13.79 1.88
CA SER A 118 -3.76 -14.27 0.50
C SER A 118 -4.16 -15.74 0.38
N GLN A 119 -3.65 -16.60 1.25
CA GLN A 119 -3.97 -18.03 1.25
C GLN A 119 -5.47 -18.27 1.46
N LYS A 120 -6.11 -17.55 2.39
CA LYS A 120 -7.56 -17.64 2.62
C LYS A 120 -8.34 -17.20 1.39
N LEU A 121 -7.95 -16.10 0.73
CA LEU A 121 -8.60 -15.61 -0.49
C LEU A 121 -8.51 -16.62 -1.65
N HIS A 122 -7.40 -17.34 -1.78
CA HIS A 122 -7.26 -18.40 -2.79
C HIS A 122 -8.05 -19.66 -2.43
N GLN A 123 -8.10 -20.03 -1.15
CA GLN A 123 -8.82 -21.22 -0.67
C GLN A 123 -10.34 -21.09 -0.77
N THR A 124 -10.88 -19.88 -0.62
CA THR A 124 -12.32 -19.63 -0.77
C THR A 124 -12.79 -19.64 -2.23
N GLY A 125 -11.89 -19.89 -3.20
CA GLY A 125 -12.24 -20.08 -4.62
C GLY A 125 -12.96 -18.88 -5.23
N GLY A 126 -12.57 -17.65 -4.83
CA GLY A 126 -13.22 -16.40 -5.24
C GLY A 126 -13.55 -16.33 -6.74
N GLY A 127 -14.59 -15.59 -7.12
CA GLY A 127 -15.05 -15.42 -8.51
C GLY A 127 -15.67 -16.69 -9.13
N ASP A 128 -14.91 -17.77 -9.17
CA ASP A 128 -15.29 -19.07 -9.75
C ASP A 128 -16.38 -19.80 -8.95
N ALA A 129 -16.46 -19.58 -7.63
CA ALA A 129 -17.58 -20.05 -6.83
C ALA A 129 -18.85 -19.22 -7.06
N ALA A 130 -18.72 -17.92 -7.37
CA ALA A 130 -19.85 -17.03 -7.61
C ALA A 130 -20.41 -17.18 -9.03
N GLY A 131 -19.56 -17.42 -10.04
CA GLY A 131 -19.97 -17.72 -11.41
C GLY A 131 -20.69 -19.06 -11.58
N ARG A 132 -20.73 -19.91 -10.54
CA ARG A 132 -21.48 -21.17 -10.50
C ARG A 132 -22.90 -21.03 -9.94
N LEU A 133 -23.29 -19.83 -9.50
CA LEU A 133 -24.61 -19.53 -8.93
C LEU A 133 -25.48 -18.64 -9.84
N ILE A 134 -25.05 -18.40 -11.08
CA ILE A 134 -25.79 -17.68 -12.14
C ILE A 134 -26.02 -18.57 -13.35
#